data_AF-A0A376MM67-F1
#
_entry.id   AF-A0A376MM67-F1
#
_cell.length_a   1.000
_cell.length_b   1.000
_cell.length_c   1.000
_cell.angle_alpha   90.00
_cell.angle_beta   90.00
_cell.angle_gamma   90.00
#
_symmetry.space_group_name_H-M   'P 1'
#
loop_
_entity.id
_entity.type
_entity.pdbx_description
1 polymer ?
#
loop_
_entity_poly.entity_id
_entity_poly.type
_entity_poly.pdbx_seq_one_letter_code
_entity_poly.pdbx_strand_id
1 'polypeptide(L)'
;MFALSQHAVAFAQSQLHQQDRKWPRLPDYFAIGRTTALALHTVSGQKILYPQDREISEVLLQLPELQNIAGKRALILRGNGGRELIGDTLTARGAEVTFCECYQRCAIHYDGAEEAMRWQSREVTTVVVTSGEMLQQLWSLIPQWYREHWLLHCRLLVVSERLAKLARELGWQDIKVADNADNDALLRALQ
;
A
#
# COMPACT_ATOMS: atom_id res chain seq x y z
N MET A 1 -9.41 -14.72 12.84
CA MET A 1 -8.32 -13.73 12.79
C MET A 1 -8.23 -13.17 11.39
N PHE A 2 -8.11 -11.86 11.24
CA PHE A 2 -8.09 -11.17 9.95
C PHE A 2 -6.76 -10.46 9.74
N ALA A 3 -6.15 -10.60 8.57
CA ALA A 3 -4.98 -9.83 8.15
C ALA A 3 -5.33 -8.92 6.98
N LEU A 4 -5.22 -7.60 7.18
CA LEU A 4 -5.62 -6.61 6.18
C LEU A 4 -4.45 -6.11 5.31
N SER A 5 -3.22 -6.56 5.56
CA SER A 5 -2.05 -6.27 4.73
C SER A 5 -0.89 -7.21 5.04
N GLN A 6 0.03 -7.38 4.10
CA GLN A 6 1.28 -8.12 4.31
C GLN A 6 2.15 -7.50 5.41
N HIS A 7 2.15 -6.17 5.52
CA HIS A 7 2.87 -5.46 6.57
C HIS A 7 2.36 -5.87 7.96
N ALA A 8 1.04 -5.90 8.16
CA ALA A 8 0.46 -6.35 9.43
C ALA A 8 0.92 -7.77 9.82
N VAL A 9 1.01 -8.68 8.84
CA VAL A 9 1.52 -10.04 9.06
C VAL A 9 2.99 -10.02 9.45
N ALA A 10 3.83 -9.28 8.74
CA ALA A 10 5.27 -9.22 8.99
C ALA A 10 5.58 -8.67 10.39
N PHE A 11 4.94 -7.57 10.78
CA PHE A 11 5.12 -6.97 12.11
C PHE A 11 4.58 -7.88 13.23
N ALA A 12 3.41 -8.50 13.04
CA ALA A 12 2.87 -9.47 14.01
C ALA A 12 3.77 -10.70 14.17
N GLN A 13 4.32 -11.24 13.07
CA GLN A 13 5.28 -12.34 13.11
C GLN A 13 6.55 -11.96 13.88
N SER A 14 7.10 -10.77 13.62
CA SER A 14 8.28 -10.28 14.33
C SER A 14 8.03 -10.22 15.83
N GLN A 15 6.88 -9.67 16.25
CA GLN A 15 6.50 -9.58 17.66
C GLN A 15 6.33 -10.96 18.31
N LEU A 16 5.67 -11.90 17.62
CA LEU A 16 5.51 -13.28 18.14
C LEU A 16 6.87 -13.97 18.29
N HIS A 17 7.76 -13.81 17.32
CA HIS A 17 9.10 -14.38 17.36
C HIS A 17 9.95 -13.82 18.51
N GLN A 18 9.88 -12.50 18.78
CA GLN A 18 10.56 -11.88 19.92
C GLN A 18 10.05 -12.40 21.27
N GLN A 19 8.80 -12.85 21.34
CA GLN A 19 8.19 -13.41 22.54
C GLN A 19 8.29 -14.94 22.63
N ASP A 20 9.00 -15.58 21.69
CA ASP A 20 9.05 -17.04 21.53
C ASP A 20 7.64 -17.70 21.46
N ARG A 21 6.71 -16.99 20.82
CA ARG A 21 5.32 -17.42 20.64
C ARG A 21 5.09 -17.84 19.19
N LYS A 22 4.15 -18.77 19.02
CA LYS A 22 3.69 -19.24 17.71
C LYS A 22 2.31 -18.67 17.41
N TRP A 23 1.98 -18.62 16.12
CA TRP A 23 0.62 -18.32 15.67
C TRP A 23 -0.38 -19.32 16.29
N PRO A 24 -1.53 -18.84 16.79
CA PRO A 24 -2.54 -19.72 17.37
C PRO A 24 -3.16 -20.63 16.31
N ARG A 25 -3.39 -21.90 16.62
CA ARG A 25 -3.93 -22.88 15.66
C ARG A 25 -5.45 -22.95 15.61
N LEU A 26 -6.12 -22.49 16.67
CA LEU A 26 -7.57 -22.62 16.85
C LEU A 26 -8.43 -21.68 15.99
N PRO A 27 -8.10 -20.39 15.78
CA PRO A 27 -9.01 -19.51 15.05
C PRO A 27 -8.96 -19.79 13.54
N ASP A 28 -10.08 -19.56 12.87
CA ASP A 28 -10.09 -19.43 11.41
C ASP A 28 -9.31 -18.18 10.99
N TYR A 29 -8.59 -18.27 9.87
CA TYR A 29 -7.77 -17.19 9.35
C TYR A 29 -8.34 -16.61 8.07
N PHE A 30 -8.38 -15.28 8.00
CA PHE A 30 -8.90 -14.52 6.88
C PHE A 30 -7.87 -13.49 6.43
N ALA A 31 -7.81 -13.22 5.13
CA ALA A 31 -6.97 -12.17 4.56
C ALA A 31 -7.73 -11.36 3.50
N ILE A 32 -7.37 -10.08 3.34
CA ILE A 32 -8.04 -9.18 2.39
C ILE A 32 -7.80 -9.55 0.92
N GLY A 33 -6.70 -10.26 0.62
CA GLY A 33 -6.28 -10.60 -0.74
C GLY A 33 -5.23 -11.69 -0.76
N ARG A 34 -4.95 -12.22 -1.95
CA ARG A 34 -4.10 -13.41 -2.17
C ARG A 34 -2.70 -13.22 -1.61
N THR A 35 -2.08 -12.07 -1.86
CA THR A 35 -0.69 -11.80 -1.47
C THR A 35 -0.55 -11.70 0.06
N THR A 36 -1.58 -11.19 0.74
CA THR A 36 -1.66 -11.19 2.21
C THR A 36 -1.94 -12.59 2.76
N ALA A 37 -2.80 -13.36 2.10
CA ALA A 37 -3.11 -14.73 2.46
C ALA A 37 -1.86 -15.62 2.39
N LEU A 38 -1.08 -15.49 1.31
CA LEU A 38 0.16 -16.23 1.14
C LEU A 38 1.16 -15.91 2.26
N ALA A 39 1.39 -14.61 2.54
CA ALA A 39 2.29 -14.19 3.61
C ALA A 39 1.88 -14.77 4.97
N LEU A 40 0.57 -14.76 5.29
CA LEU A 40 0.05 -15.29 6.54
C LEU A 40 0.14 -16.82 6.59
N HIS A 41 -0.13 -17.50 5.49
CA HIS A 41 0.04 -18.96 5.37
C HIS A 41 1.50 -19.36 5.63
N THR A 42 2.46 -18.67 5.01
CA THR A 42 3.89 -18.96 5.15
C THR A 42 4.35 -18.92 6.60
N VAL A 43 3.88 -17.95 7.39
CA VAL A 43 4.33 -17.80 8.79
C VAL A 43 3.52 -18.62 9.81
N SER A 44 2.25 -18.89 9.53
CA SER A 44 1.34 -19.57 10.47
C SER A 44 1.15 -21.07 10.17
N GLY A 45 1.41 -21.50 8.93
CA GLY A 45 1.08 -22.82 8.41
C GLY A 45 -0.42 -23.13 8.34
N GLN A 46 -1.30 -22.13 8.53
CA GLN A 46 -2.75 -22.32 8.60
C GLN A 46 -3.43 -22.12 7.24
N LYS A 47 -4.60 -22.72 7.05
CA LYS A 47 -5.44 -22.43 5.88
C LYS A 47 -6.00 -21.00 6.02
N ILE A 48 -5.77 -20.18 5.01
CA ILE A 48 -6.22 -18.78 4.99
C ILE A 48 -7.34 -18.61 3.97
N LEU A 49 -8.48 -18.06 4.41
CA LEU A 49 -9.63 -17.72 3.57
C LEU A 49 -9.50 -16.28 3.07
N TYR A 50 -9.73 -16.05 1.79
CA TYR A 50 -9.64 -14.72 1.18
C TYR A 50 -10.57 -14.66 -0.05
N PRO A 51 -11.04 -13.47 -0.44
CA PRO A 51 -11.92 -13.34 -1.60
C PRO A 51 -11.16 -13.67 -2.90
N GLN A 52 -11.75 -14.50 -3.76
CA GLN A 52 -11.13 -14.89 -5.05
C GLN A 52 -11.41 -13.88 -6.16
N ASP A 53 -12.55 -13.18 -6.11
CA ASP A 53 -12.98 -12.29 -7.19
C ASP A 53 -12.35 -10.90 -7.11
N ARG A 54 -12.40 -10.27 -5.92
CA ARG A 54 -11.84 -8.92 -5.68
C ARG A 54 -11.29 -8.80 -4.26
N GLU A 55 -10.12 -8.19 -4.16
CA GLU A 55 -9.40 -7.99 -2.89
C GLU A 55 -9.90 -6.75 -2.12
N ILE A 56 -11.21 -6.72 -1.82
CA ILE A 56 -11.85 -5.62 -1.10
C ILE A 56 -12.69 -6.12 0.09
N SER A 57 -12.88 -5.24 1.08
CA SER A 57 -13.53 -5.56 2.35
C SER A 57 -14.95 -6.11 2.18
N GLU A 58 -15.69 -5.56 1.23
CA GLU A 58 -17.07 -5.92 0.92
C GLU A 58 -17.18 -7.38 0.48
N VAL A 59 -16.27 -7.84 -0.40
CA VAL A 59 -16.27 -9.22 -0.91
C VAL A 59 -15.74 -10.18 0.16
N LEU A 60 -14.76 -9.78 0.96
CA LEU A 60 -14.32 -10.58 2.11
C LEU A 60 -15.51 -10.85 3.06
N LEU A 61 -16.31 -9.83 3.36
CA LEU A 61 -17.47 -9.94 4.25
C LEU A 61 -18.62 -10.77 3.67
N GLN A 62 -18.58 -11.15 2.39
CA GLN A 62 -19.54 -12.06 1.75
C GLN A 62 -19.16 -13.54 1.92
N LEU A 63 -17.97 -13.85 2.46
CA LEU A 63 -17.58 -15.23 2.70
C LEU A 63 -18.61 -15.95 3.59
N PRO A 64 -19.00 -17.21 3.26
CA PRO A 64 -19.99 -17.97 4.03
C PRO A 64 -19.64 -18.07 5.52
N GLU A 65 -18.36 -18.22 5.84
CA GLU A 65 -17.82 -18.36 7.19
C GLU A 65 -18.03 -17.11 8.05
N LEU A 66 -18.29 -15.95 7.42
CA LEU A 66 -18.48 -14.67 8.08
C LEU A 66 -19.95 -14.25 8.20
N GLN A 67 -20.89 -15.06 7.71
CA GLN A 67 -22.31 -14.72 7.79
C GLN A 67 -22.89 -14.99 9.18
N ASN A 68 -22.41 -16.03 9.87
CA ASN A 68 -22.85 -16.38 11.23
C ASN A 68 -21.66 -16.42 12.20
N ILE A 69 -21.45 -15.29 12.89
CA ILE A 69 -20.30 -15.08 13.78
C ILE A 69 -20.71 -14.49 15.14
N ALA A 70 -22.01 -14.50 15.44
CA ALA A 70 -22.52 -14.02 16.72
C ALA A 70 -21.86 -14.77 17.88
N GLY A 71 -21.39 -14.03 18.88
CA GLY A 71 -20.69 -14.58 20.06
C GLY A 71 -19.24 -15.02 19.80
N LYS A 72 -18.71 -14.87 18.57
CA LYS A 72 -17.30 -15.13 18.28
C LYS A 72 -16.43 -13.91 18.58
N ARG A 73 -15.13 -14.15 18.76
CA ARG A 73 -14.12 -13.11 18.91
C ARG A 73 -13.32 -12.96 17.63
N ALA A 74 -13.18 -11.73 17.15
CA ALA A 74 -12.48 -11.40 15.92
C ALA A 74 -11.30 -10.47 16.20
N LEU A 75 -10.08 -10.98 16.02
CA LEU A 75 -8.87 -10.17 16.01
C LEU A 75 -8.57 -9.68 14.59
N ILE A 76 -8.40 -8.38 14.40
CA ILE A 76 -8.08 -7.75 13.11
C ILE A 76 -6.69 -7.12 13.16
N LEU A 77 -5.76 -7.68 12.39
CA LEU A 77 -4.40 -7.19 12.21
C LEU A 77 -4.38 -6.12 11.09
N ARG A 78 -4.03 -4.89 11.46
CA ARG A 78 -4.04 -3.72 10.56
C ARG A 78 -2.90 -2.75 10.86
N GLY A 79 -2.75 -1.73 10.04
CA GLY A 79 -1.97 -0.54 10.40
C GLY A 79 -2.82 0.47 11.16
N ASN A 80 -2.20 1.54 11.64
CA ASN A 80 -2.91 2.69 12.21
C ASN A 80 -3.90 3.28 11.19
N GLY A 81 -5.14 3.48 11.62
CA GLY A 81 -6.21 3.98 10.75
C GLY A 81 -6.58 3.03 9.59
N GLY A 82 -7.51 3.45 8.72
CA GLY A 82 -8.04 2.66 7.58
C GLY A 82 -9.54 2.34 7.68
N ARG A 83 -10.09 1.60 6.70
CA ARG A 83 -11.53 1.29 6.60
C ARG A 83 -12.03 0.52 7.83
N GLU A 84 -13.03 1.10 8.51
CA GLU A 84 -13.69 0.50 9.68
C GLU A 84 -14.72 -0.57 9.30
N LEU A 85 -15.16 -0.60 8.04
CA LEU A 85 -16.20 -1.47 7.50
C LEU A 85 -16.12 -2.93 7.97
N ILE A 86 -14.93 -3.54 7.99
CA ILE A 86 -14.78 -4.93 8.46
C ILE A 86 -15.12 -5.03 9.93
N GLY A 87 -14.54 -4.17 10.78
CA GLY A 87 -14.84 -4.19 12.21
C GLY A 87 -16.30 -3.88 12.50
N ASP A 88 -16.86 -2.87 11.84
CA ASP A 88 -18.26 -2.47 12.03
C ASP A 88 -19.21 -3.59 11.61
N THR A 89 -18.97 -4.21 10.45
CA THR A 89 -19.82 -5.29 9.95
C THR A 89 -19.73 -6.54 10.82
N LEU A 90 -18.53 -6.91 11.28
CA LEU A 90 -18.38 -8.06 12.17
C LEU A 90 -19.07 -7.82 13.52
N THR A 91 -18.96 -6.60 14.05
CA THR A 91 -19.64 -6.18 15.28
C THR A 91 -21.15 -6.18 15.11
N ALA A 92 -21.66 -5.63 14.00
CA ALA A 92 -23.08 -5.64 13.66
C ALA A 92 -23.65 -7.07 13.50
N ARG A 93 -22.81 -8.03 13.10
CA ARG A 93 -23.14 -9.47 13.06
C ARG A 93 -22.96 -10.18 14.40
N GLY A 94 -22.67 -9.45 15.49
CA GLY A 94 -22.61 -9.95 16.86
C GLY A 94 -21.26 -10.52 17.29
N ALA A 95 -20.17 -10.26 16.56
CA ALA A 95 -18.83 -10.64 17.00
C ALA A 95 -18.20 -9.57 17.91
N GLU A 96 -17.41 -10.00 18.89
CA GLU A 96 -16.53 -9.12 19.68
C GLU A 96 -15.26 -8.83 18.86
N VAL A 97 -15.10 -7.60 18.39
CA VAL A 97 -13.96 -7.20 17.54
C VAL A 97 -12.86 -6.56 18.38
N THR A 98 -11.63 -7.01 18.18
CA THR A 98 -10.41 -6.39 18.70
C THR A 98 -9.50 -6.01 17.55
N PHE A 99 -9.06 -4.75 17.51
CA PHE A 99 -8.04 -4.29 16.57
C PHE A 99 -6.64 -4.46 17.16
N CYS A 100 -5.73 -4.98 16.35
CA CYS A 100 -4.31 -4.97 16.62
C CYS A 100 -3.62 -4.14 15.54
N GLU A 101 -3.19 -2.94 15.93
CA GLU A 101 -2.43 -2.05 15.07
C GLU A 101 -0.95 -2.50 15.10
N CYS A 102 -0.58 -3.34 14.14
CA CYS A 102 0.74 -3.96 14.08
C CYS A 102 1.82 -2.99 13.56
N TYR A 103 1.41 -1.95 12.85
CA TYR A 103 2.32 -0.95 12.30
C TYR A 103 1.63 0.41 12.23
N GLN A 104 2.45 1.46 12.09
CA GLN A 104 1.96 2.79 11.81
C GLN A 104 2.58 3.33 10.53
N ARG A 105 1.75 3.94 9.69
CA ARG A 105 2.17 4.81 8.60
C ARG A 105 2.52 6.15 9.23
N CYS A 106 3.80 6.50 9.15
CA CYS A 106 4.29 7.81 9.53
C CYS A 106 4.61 8.58 8.26
N ALA A 107 4.20 9.84 8.21
CA ALA A 107 4.69 10.74 7.18
C ALA A 107 6.20 10.86 7.33
N ILE A 108 6.93 10.64 6.24
CA ILE A 108 8.35 10.94 6.20
C ILE A 108 8.46 12.40 5.77
N HIS A 109 9.06 13.22 6.63
CA HIS A 109 9.39 14.58 6.25
C HIS A 109 10.69 14.55 5.46
N TYR A 110 10.62 14.98 4.21
CA TYR A 110 11.79 15.14 3.36
C TYR A 110 12.17 16.62 3.33
N ASP A 111 13.47 16.89 3.45
CA ASP A 111 13.99 18.20 3.08
C ASP A 111 14.13 18.24 1.55
N GLY A 112 13.30 19.06 0.91
CA GLY A 112 13.27 19.14 -0.55
C GLY A 112 14.58 19.65 -1.17
N ALA A 113 15.34 20.48 -0.47
CA ALA A 113 16.63 20.97 -0.95
C ALA A 113 17.70 19.88 -0.86
N GLU A 114 17.74 19.15 0.25
CA GLU A 114 18.64 18.00 0.43
C GLU A 114 18.36 16.91 -0.61
N GLU A 115 17.09 16.58 -0.83
CA GLU A 115 16.69 15.57 -1.80
C GLU A 115 17.00 15.99 -3.24
N ALA A 116 16.74 17.25 -3.61
CA ALA A 116 17.11 17.78 -4.91
C ALA A 116 18.62 17.70 -5.15
N MET A 117 19.42 18.13 -4.18
CA MET A 117 20.88 18.07 -4.25
C MET A 117 21.36 16.63 -4.38
N ARG A 118 20.79 15.71 -3.60
CA ARG A 118 21.13 14.28 -3.65
C ARG A 118 20.84 13.69 -5.04
N TRP A 119 19.70 13.98 -5.63
CA TRP A 119 19.33 13.44 -6.94
C TRP A 119 20.18 14.05 -8.07
N GLN A 120 20.47 15.36 -8.01
CA GLN A 120 21.38 16.01 -8.94
C GLN A 120 22.80 15.43 -8.86
N SER A 121 23.32 15.20 -7.64
CA SER A 121 24.65 14.60 -7.45
C SER A 121 24.77 13.16 -7.98
N ARG A 122 23.63 12.49 -8.17
CA ARG A 122 23.52 11.15 -8.76
C ARG A 122 23.16 11.19 -10.23
N GLU A 123 23.17 12.36 -10.85
CA GLU A 123 22.90 12.57 -12.28
C GLU A 123 21.53 12.00 -12.70
N VAL A 124 20.53 12.14 -11.82
CA VAL A 124 19.16 11.73 -12.16
C VAL A 124 18.62 12.63 -13.26
N THR A 125 18.34 12.03 -14.42
CA THR A 125 17.77 12.70 -15.60
C THR A 125 16.36 12.23 -15.94
N THR A 126 15.91 11.11 -15.36
CA THR A 126 14.58 10.53 -15.60
C THR A 126 13.85 10.25 -14.29
N VAL A 127 12.60 10.67 -14.21
CA VAL A 127 11.73 10.48 -13.03
C VAL A 127 10.48 9.70 -13.45
N VAL A 128 10.12 8.67 -12.68
CA VAL A 128 8.91 7.86 -12.90
C VAL A 128 7.84 8.24 -11.88
N VAL A 129 6.64 8.59 -12.36
CA VAL A 129 5.51 8.96 -11.50
C VAL A 129 4.26 8.18 -11.91
N THR A 130 3.74 7.39 -10.98
CA THR A 130 2.61 6.47 -11.21
C THR A 130 1.27 7.00 -10.72
N SER A 131 1.24 8.13 -10.01
CA SER A 131 0.01 8.74 -9.52
C SER A 131 0.06 10.27 -9.54
N GLY A 132 -1.11 10.90 -9.62
CA GLY A 132 -1.21 12.36 -9.62
C GLY A 132 -0.84 12.96 -8.27
N GLU A 133 -1.14 12.23 -7.19
CA GLU A 133 -0.74 12.64 -5.83
C GLU A 133 0.79 12.65 -5.69
N MET A 134 1.48 11.62 -6.19
CA MET A 134 2.95 11.59 -6.19
C MET A 134 3.54 12.74 -7.01
N LEU A 135 2.96 13.06 -8.17
CA LEU A 135 3.41 14.17 -9.00
C LEU A 135 3.32 15.51 -8.26
N GLN A 136 2.18 15.76 -7.61
CA GLN A 136 1.93 16.98 -6.85
C GLN A 136 2.85 17.06 -5.62
N GLN A 137 3.00 15.96 -4.88
CA GLN A 137 3.92 15.90 -3.73
C GLN A 137 5.36 16.17 -4.15
N LEU A 138 5.85 15.57 -5.24
CA LEU A 138 7.19 15.82 -5.77
C LEU A 138 7.37 17.29 -6.15
N TRP A 139 6.41 17.86 -6.88
CA TRP A 139 6.46 19.26 -7.29
C TRP A 139 6.49 20.19 -6.07
N SER A 140 5.61 19.99 -5.09
CA SER A 140 5.54 20.81 -3.88
C SER A 140 6.75 20.66 -2.96
N LEU A 141 7.33 19.45 -2.89
CA LEU A 141 8.49 19.16 -2.05
C LEU A 141 9.74 19.89 -2.53
N ILE A 142 10.02 19.84 -3.84
CA ILE A 142 11.28 20.39 -4.39
C ILE A 142 11.21 21.92 -4.45
N PRO A 143 12.19 22.65 -3.88
CA PRO A 143 12.22 24.11 -3.90
C PRO A 143 12.23 24.67 -5.32
N GLN A 144 11.63 25.86 -5.49
CA GLN A 144 11.42 26.49 -6.80
C GLN A 144 12.70 26.55 -7.65
N TRP A 145 13.84 26.91 -7.05
CA TRP A 145 15.11 27.01 -7.78
C TRP A 145 15.51 25.68 -8.43
N TYR A 146 15.55 24.58 -7.67
CA TYR A 146 15.84 23.25 -8.19
C TYR A 146 14.77 22.75 -9.16
N ARG A 147 13.51 23.13 -8.91
CA ARG A 147 12.39 22.75 -9.74
C ARG A 147 12.54 23.29 -11.15
N GLU A 148 12.74 24.60 -11.28
CA GLU A 148 12.84 25.31 -12.56
C GLU A 148 14.15 24.99 -13.30
N HIS A 149 15.27 24.84 -12.59
CA HIS A 149 16.59 24.68 -13.23
C HIS A 149 16.98 23.23 -13.52
N TRP A 150 16.28 22.24 -12.94
CA TRP A 150 16.65 20.83 -13.10
C TRP A 150 15.45 19.89 -13.18
N LEU A 151 14.56 19.91 -12.19
CA LEU A 151 13.50 18.88 -12.11
C LEU A 151 12.58 18.90 -13.33
N LEU A 152 12.13 20.08 -13.76
CA LEU A 152 11.23 20.25 -14.91
C LEU A 152 11.92 19.97 -16.26
N HIS A 153 13.26 19.94 -16.28
CA HIS A 153 14.08 19.54 -17.42
C HIS A 153 14.38 18.03 -17.44
N CYS A 154 14.12 17.31 -16.35
CA CYS A 154 14.21 15.85 -16.34
C CYS A 154 13.09 15.24 -17.17
N ARG A 155 13.37 14.11 -17.83
CA ARG A 155 12.34 13.30 -18.48
C ARG A 155 11.38 12.73 -17.45
N LEU A 156 10.08 12.95 -17.64
CA LEU A 156 9.04 12.40 -16.79
C LEU A 156 8.34 11.23 -17.47
N LEU A 157 8.38 10.07 -16.82
CA LEU A 157 7.62 8.89 -17.22
C LEU A 157 6.34 8.80 -16.40
N VAL A 158 5.19 8.79 -17.07
CA VAL A 158 3.87 8.69 -16.44
C VAL A 158 3.05 7.55 -17.00
N VAL A 159 2.09 7.04 -16.23
CA VAL A 159 1.29 5.86 -16.59
C VAL A 159 -0.05 6.18 -17.27
N SER A 160 -0.32 7.45 -17.57
CA SER A 160 -1.54 7.83 -18.31
C SER A 160 -1.45 9.23 -18.91
N GLU A 161 -2.20 9.47 -19.99
CA GLU A 161 -2.35 10.79 -20.60
C GLU A 161 -2.90 11.86 -19.64
N ARG A 162 -3.74 11.45 -18.69
CA ARG A 162 -4.25 12.35 -17.65
C ARG A 162 -3.12 12.91 -16.78
N LEU A 163 -2.15 12.07 -16.41
CA LEU A 163 -0.97 12.52 -15.68
C LEU A 163 -0.05 13.36 -16.54
N ALA A 164 0.09 13.04 -17.83
CA ALA A 164 0.88 13.83 -18.75
C ALA A 164 0.35 15.26 -18.89
N LYS A 165 -0.98 15.43 -18.98
CA LYS A 165 -1.62 16.76 -18.98
C LYS A 165 -1.31 17.53 -17.70
N LEU A 166 -1.49 16.91 -16.54
CA LEU A 166 -1.17 17.52 -15.24
C LEU A 166 0.30 17.93 -15.15
N ALA A 167 1.23 17.09 -15.63
CA ALA A 167 2.65 17.41 -15.64
C ALA A 167 2.98 18.61 -16.55
N ARG A 168 2.35 18.72 -17.72
CA ARG A 168 2.50 19.89 -18.60
C ARG A 168 2.00 21.17 -17.92
N GLU A 169 0.85 21.11 -17.24
CA GLU A 169 0.31 22.23 -16.48
C GLU A 169 1.25 22.68 -15.35
N LEU A 170 1.98 21.73 -14.75
CA LEU A 170 3.00 22.00 -13.73
C LEU A 170 4.35 22.48 -14.30
N GLY A 171 4.51 22.52 -15.62
CA GLY A 171 5.69 23.06 -16.32
C GLY A 171 6.71 22.05 -16.82
N TRP A 172 6.42 20.74 -16.80
CA TRP A 172 7.35 19.73 -17.32
C TRP A 172 7.50 19.80 -18.85
N GLN A 173 8.73 19.64 -19.34
CA GLN A 173 9.06 19.81 -20.77
C GLN A 173 9.16 18.48 -21.53
N ASP A 174 9.83 17.46 -20.96
CA ASP A 174 9.97 16.13 -21.56
C ASP A 174 9.10 15.12 -20.78
N ILE A 175 8.02 14.64 -21.40
CA ILE A 175 7.06 13.71 -20.78
C ILE A 175 6.81 12.55 -21.74
N LYS A 176 7.01 11.31 -21.26
CA LYS A 176 6.70 10.08 -21.98
C LYS A 176 5.64 9.29 -21.21
N VAL A 177 4.58 8.91 -21.91
CA VAL A 177 3.50 8.09 -21.35
C VAL A 177 3.85 6.63 -21.59
N ALA A 178 3.91 5.83 -20.54
CA ALA A 178 4.05 4.38 -20.65
C ALA A 178 2.71 3.77 -21.08
N ASP A 179 2.77 2.77 -21.96
CA ASP A 179 1.57 2.12 -22.51
C ASP A 179 0.67 1.48 -21.42
N ASN A 180 1.26 1.08 -20.28
CA ASN A 180 0.56 0.55 -19.11
C ASN A 180 1.30 0.90 -17.80
N ALA A 181 0.60 0.77 -16.67
CA ALA A 181 1.16 1.00 -15.32
C ALA A 181 1.91 -0.21 -14.75
N ASP A 182 2.05 -1.30 -15.51
CA ASP A 182 2.83 -2.46 -15.08
C ASP A 182 4.34 -2.19 -15.15
N ASN A 183 5.11 -2.90 -14.33
CA ASN A 183 6.57 -2.70 -14.25
C ASN A 183 7.26 -2.96 -15.59
N ASP A 184 6.73 -3.85 -16.43
CA ASP A 184 7.32 -4.20 -17.73
C ASP A 184 7.10 -3.10 -18.78
N ALA A 185 5.98 -2.37 -18.71
CA ALA A 185 5.69 -1.22 -19.53
C ALA A 185 6.51 0.01 -19.07
N LEU A 186 6.70 0.18 -17.76
CA LEU A 186 7.61 1.20 -17.22
C LEU A 186 9.07 0.95 -17.63
N LEU A 187 9.53 -0.31 -17.58
CA LEU A 187 10.88 -0.68 -18.02
C LEU A 187 11.08 -0.51 -19.54
N ARG A 188 10.07 -0.87 -20.36
CA ARG A 188 10.10 -0.61 -21.81
C ARG A 188 10.10 0.88 -22.14
N ALA A 189 9.44 1.71 -21.34
CA ALA A 189 9.41 3.15 -21.56
C ALA A 189 10.73 3.86 -21.19
N LEU A 190 11.62 3.20 -20.44
CA LEU A 190 12.98 3.69 -20.12
C LEU A 190 14.00 3.44 -21.25
N GLN A 191 13.70 2.55 -22.20
CA GLN A 191 14.46 2.37 -23.44
C GLN A 191 14.09 3.46 -24.46
#